data_AF-A0A930U858-F1
#
_entry.id   AF-A0A930U858-F1
#
_cell.length_a   1.000
_cell.length_b   1.000
_cell.length_c   1.000
_cell.angle_alpha   90.00
_cell.angle_beta   90.00
_cell.angle_gamma   90.00
#
_symmetry.space_group_name_H-M   'P 1'
#
loop_
_entity.id
_entity.type
_entity.pdbx_description
1 polymer ?
#
loop_
_entity_poly.entity_id
_entity_poly.type
_entity_poly.pdbx_seq_one_letter_code
_entity_poly.pdbx_strand_id
1 'polypeptide(L)'
;MTRPLRLLLVEPDPVFRAGLEAWLAESNLVQGLQTATSAMAALRQLAEGTSLPDVVVLEAQLGDAQGTAGLTLVQTLKARYPHLPIVLLTGLVDVDLLAQFRQAGVEGYCPKVQAAGRLAAILQGVHSGQAQWPLFPTAPTAIRLWTELRRHCHTTGLAQIDSALASLQAWEAISSLTWVEQQILQGRQRELRAARWLVDRLWNPEAGLWQPQPIMPGAVERPGPAGLRQSLAADVAALLEGDLANDFNAPLETDVLRPEKKQELCRLILHYWQVILEDIAAFQMPPDRLAEQVPAILLDLWQRSLTDFIGKYYTLELTPGRPLGVVSALLPEGERLQGPYLSTIPLVPELLAYELYGTPLVVDGAQYPAGSPAVRNRACLLLQNLVLRMANAVTQPILNRFGDAEPLKQRFFDPVWMPKREVERLRNRLSQEYRLHHYFLEPRAIFTSRYRLLCIEAGQIRRTTIYASRTEALGQLTGIPYLYTLLLEFQDAVTPVVQAVLAYVGRGMAYILTRVIGRGLGLVGRGIIQGVGSAFQERPADRRS
;
A
#
# COMPACT_ATOMS: atom_id res chain seq x y z
N MET A 1 22.45 -41.37 -6.71
CA MET A 1 22.62 -41.05 -5.27
C MET A 1 23.54 -39.85 -5.18
N THR A 2 23.01 -38.69 -4.78
CA THR A 2 23.78 -37.44 -4.65
C THR A 2 24.64 -37.49 -3.39
N ARG A 3 25.93 -37.20 -3.51
CA ARG A 3 26.85 -37.11 -2.37
C ARG A 3 26.38 -35.98 -1.43
N PRO A 4 26.34 -36.18 -0.11
CA PRO A 4 25.93 -35.14 0.82
C PRO A 4 26.95 -33.99 0.84
N LEU A 5 26.43 -32.76 0.94
CA LEU A 5 27.19 -31.52 0.76
C LEU A 5 27.90 -31.09 2.06
N ARG A 6 29.00 -30.34 1.92
CA ARG A 6 29.60 -29.54 2.98
C ARG A 6 29.12 -28.10 2.84
N LEU A 7 28.49 -27.56 3.86
CA LEU A 7 27.81 -26.26 3.80
C LEU A 7 28.39 -25.31 4.85
N LEU A 8 28.66 -24.08 4.44
CA LEU A 8 28.94 -22.98 5.36
C LEU A 8 27.71 -22.06 5.43
N LEU A 9 27.08 -21.98 6.60
CA LEU A 9 25.93 -21.13 6.89
C LEU A 9 26.39 -19.85 7.59
N VAL A 10 26.13 -18.70 7.00
CA VAL A 10 26.43 -17.38 7.58
C VAL A 10 25.12 -16.70 7.97
N GLU A 11 24.74 -16.83 9.24
CA GLU A 11 23.46 -16.37 9.78
C GLU A 11 23.65 -15.75 11.18
N PRO A 12 23.39 -14.44 11.35
CA PRO A 12 23.52 -13.77 12.64
C PRO A 12 22.39 -14.09 13.62
N ASP A 13 21.18 -14.44 13.15
CA ASP A 13 20.05 -14.75 14.02
C ASP A 13 20.22 -16.14 14.68
N PRO A 14 20.36 -16.22 16.02
CA PRO A 14 20.56 -17.49 16.71
C PRO A 14 19.33 -18.42 16.63
N VAL A 15 18.11 -17.87 16.57
CA VAL A 15 16.88 -18.68 16.52
C VAL A 15 16.72 -19.29 15.14
N PHE A 16 16.84 -18.48 14.09
CA PHE A 16 16.74 -18.96 12.71
C PHE A 16 17.83 -19.97 12.37
N ARG A 17 19.07 -19.70 12.80
CA ARG A 17 20.20 -20.62 12.62
C ARG A 17 19.95 -21.97 13.31
N ALA A 18 19.52 -21.98 14.57
CA ALA A 18 19.24 -23.22 15.29
C ALA A 18 18.14 -24.04 14.61
N GLY A 19 17.07 -23.39 14.13
CA GLY A 19 16.01 -24.06 13.37
C GLY A 19 16.51 -24.64 12.04
N LEU A 20 17.36 -23.90 11.32
CA LEU A 20 17.92 -24.36 10.05
C LEU A 20 18.94 -25.49 10.23
N GLU A 21 19.76 -25.44 11.28
CA GLU A 21 20.69 -26.52 11.66
C GLU A 21 19.93 -27.81 11.96
N ALA A 22 18.85 -27.75 12.76
CA ALA A 22 18.01 -28.90 13.06
C ALA A 22 17.38 -29.51 11.80
N TRP A 23 16.80 -28.67 10.93
CA TRP A 23 16.22 -29.12 9.67
C TRP A 23 17.26 -29.73 8.72
N LEU A 24 18.45 -29.13 8.61
CA LEU A 24 19.52 -29.66 7.76
C LEU A 24 20.01 -31.03 8.26
N ALA A 25 20.08 -31.24 9.58
CA ALA A 25 20.46 -32.52 10.16
C ALA A 25 19.47 -33.64 9.82
N GLU A 26 18.16 -33.34 9.81
CA GLU A 26 17.12 -34.32 9.43
C GLU A 26 17.09 -34.62 7.92
N SER A 27 17.48 -33.66 7.08
CA SER A 27 17.36 -33.76 5.63
C SER A 27 18.33 -34.75 4.94
N ASN A 28 19.34 -35.27 5.65
CA ASN A 28 20.47 -36.04 5.08
C ASN A 28 21.20 -35.35 3.90
N LEU A 29 20.94 -34.06 3.66
CA LEU A 29 21.47 -33.30 2.53
C LEU A 29 22.92 -32.85 2.78
N VAL A 30 23.28 -32.62 4.04
CA VAL A 30 24.55 -32.01 4.46
C VAL A 30 25.27 -32.94 5.43
N GLN A 31 26.54 -33.27 5.13
CA GLN A 31 27.39 -34.11 6.00
C GLN A 31 28.42 -33.29 6.79
N GLY A 32 28.64 -32.02 6.42
CA GLY A 32 29.53 -31.11 7.15
C GLY A 32 28.96 -29.71 7.18
N LEU A 33 28.26 -29.36 8.25
CA LEU A 33 27.71 -28.02 8.48
C LEU A 33 28.69 -27.19 9.32
N GLN A 34 29.11 -26.06 8.77
CA GLN A 34 29.87 -25.03 9.46
C GLN A 34 28.99 -23.80 9.60
N THR A 35 29.02 -23.13 10.75
CA THR A 35 28.23 -21.91 10.95
C THR A 35 29.08 -20.72 11.39
N ALA A 36 28.71 -19.55 10.89
CA ALA A 36 29.32 -18.26 11.19
C ALA A 36 28.23 -17.21 11.42
N THR A 37 28.46 -16.26 12.32
CA THR A 37 27.50 -15.20 12.65
C THR A 37 27.86 -13.84 12.06
N SER A 38 29.01 -13.73 11.40
CA SER A 38 29.49 -12.50 10.79
C SER A 38 30.39 -12.78 9.58
N ALA A 39 30.57 -11.78 8.72
CA ALA A 39 31.46 -11.86 7.57
C ALA A 39 32.91 -12.22 7.97
N MET A 40 33.40 -11.61 9.05
CA MET A 40 34.74 -11.88 9.56
C MET A 40 34.88 -13.31 10.08
N ALA A 41 33.87 -13.83 10.80
CA ALA A 41 33.86 -15.21 11.27
C ALA A 41 33.85 -16.20 10.09
N ALA A 42 33.07 -15.93 9.04
CA ALA A 42 33.01 -16.77 7.85
C ALA A 42 34.35 -16.83 7.12
N LEU A 43 35.03 -15.69 6.92
CA LEU A 43 36.34 -15.63 6.30
C LEU A 43 37.41 -16.36 7.12
N ARG A 44 37.36 -16.22 8.44
CA ARG A 44 38.28 -16.91 9.36
C ARG A 44 38.11 -18.43 9.27
N GLN A 45 36.87 -18.90 9.29
CA GLN A 45 36.54 -20.32 9.21
C GLN A 45 36.99 -20.95 7.88
N LEU A 46 36.88 -20.21 6.78
CA LEU A 46 37.41 -20.63 5.47
C LEU A 46 38.94 -20.61 5.40
N ALA A 47 39.61 -19.74 6.15
CA ALA A 47 41.06 -19.64 6.19
C ALA A 47 41.71 -20.70 7.09
N GLU A 48 41.06 -21.04 8.20
CA GLU A 48 41.54 -22.00 9.21
C GLU A 48 41.06 -23.44 8.93
N GLY A 49 40.05 -23.62 8.06
CA GLY A 49 39.45 -24.91 7.75
C GLY A 49 40.35 -25.83 6.91
N THR A 50 40.35 -27.13 7.24
CA THR A 50 41.14 -28.16 6.54
C THR A 50 40.55 -28.55 5.17
N SER A 51 39.29 -28.18 4.89
CA SER A 51 38.61 -28.44 3.62
C SER A 51 37.58 -27.36 3.30
N LEU A 52 37.48 -26.98 2.02
CA LEU A 52 36.50 -26.00 1.54
C LEU A 52 35.06 -26.56 1.57
N PRO A 53 34.05 -25.71 1.84
CA PRO A 53 32.64 -26.09 1.68
C PRO A 53 32.28 -26.24 0.20
N ASP A 54 31.28 -27.06 -0.08
CA ASP A 54 30.70 -27.25 -1.41
C ASP A 54 29.73 -26.12 -1.78
N VAL A 55 29.17 -25.42 -0.80
CA VAL A 55 28.26 -24.27 -0.97
C VAL A 55 28.25 -23.37 0.26
N VAL A 56 28.14 -22.05 0.04
CA VAL A 56 27.93 -21.06 1.11
C VAL A 56 26.49 -20.58 1.09
N VAL A 57 25.82 -20.63 2.23
CA VAL A 57 24.49 -20.02 2.44
C VAL A 57 24.67 -18.76 3.26
N LEU A 58 24.21 -17.63 2.73
CA LEU A 58 24.52 -16.30 3.26
C LEU A 58 23.24 -15.48 3.49
N GLU A 59 23.05 -14.95 4.70
CA GLU A 59 22.14 -13.82 4.92
C GLU A 59 22.74 -12.52 4.34
N ALA A 60 21.94 -11.77 3.60
CA ALA A 60 22.34 -10.54 2.92
C ALA A 60 22.73 -9.43 3.90
N GLN A 61 21.95 -9.26 4.97
CA GLN A 61 22.11 -8.18 5.95
C GLN A 61 22.96 -8.61 7.15
N LEU A 62 24.26 -8.83 6.91
CA LEU A 62 25.21 -9.15 7.98
C LEU A 62 25.59 -7.93 8.81
N GLY A 63 24.80 -7.63 9.86
CA GLY A 63 25.13 -6.61 10.86
C GLY A 63 24.81 -5.17 10.46
N ASP A 64 24.53 -4.91 9.18
CA ASP A 64 24.02 -3.63 8.68
C ASP A 64 22.77 -3.80 7.82
N ALA A 65 21.83 -2.85 7.92
CA ALA A 65 20.57 -2.87 7.18
C ALA A 65 20.75 -2.64 5.67
N GLN A 66 21.90 -2.13 5.23
CA GLN A 66 22.19 -1.90 3.80
C GLN A 66 22.83 -3.11 3.11
N GLY A 67 23.15 -4.19 3.85
CA GLY A 67 23.77 -5.39 3.31
C GLY A 67 25.21 -5.20 2.82
N THR A 68 25.87 -4.12 3.24
CA THR A 68 27.22 -3.73 2.78
C THR A 68 28.25 -4.79 3.16
N ALA A 69 28.19 -5.27 4.40
CA ALA A 69 29.10 -6.31 4.88
C ALA A 69 28.87 -7.66 4.17
N GLY A 70 27.62 -7.98 3.84
CA GLY A 70 27.27 -9.17 3.07
C GLY A 70 27.81 -9.11 1.64
N LEU A 71 27.65 -7.97 0.96
CA LEU A 71 28.19 -7.77 -0.39
C LEU A 71 29.72 -7.82 -0.42
N THR A 72 30.37 -7.18 0.55
CA THR A 72 31.84 -7.19 0.66
C THR A 72 32.35 -8.62 0.90
N LEU A 73 31.63 -9.41 1.70
CA LEU A 73 31.93 -10.82 1.89
C LEU A 73 31.84 -11.60 0.57
N VAL A 74 30.76 -11.46 -0.19
CA VAL A 74 30.59 -12.14 -1.49
C VAL A 74 31.71 -11.77 -2.45
N GLN A 75 32.03 -10.48 -2.59
CA GLN A 75 33.11 -10.02 -3.46
C GLN A 75 34.46 -10.63 -3.04
N THR A 76 34.74 -10.67 -1.74
CA THR A 76 35.96 -11.28 -1.20
C THR A 76 36.01 -12.79 -1.47
N LEU A 77 34.89 -13.50 -1.29
CA LEU A 77 34.78 -14.93 -1.54
C LEU A 77 34.95 -15.25 -3.02
N LYS A 78 34.35 -14.49 -3.93
CA LYS A 78 34.49 -14.71 -5.38
C LYS A 78 35.87 -14.36 -5.90
N ALA A 79 36.53 -13.37 -5.31
CA ALA A 79 37.92 -13.05 -5.63
C ALA A 79 38.89 -14.18 -5.21
N ARG A 80 38.66 -14.81 -4.06
CA ARG A 80 39.55 -15.84 -3.49
C ARG A 80 39.19 -17.27 -3.91
N TYR A 81 37.92 -17.54 -4.13
CA TYR A 81 37.36 -18.85 -4.49
C TYR A 81 36.33 -18.69 -5.63
N PRO A 82 36.79 -18.48 -6.88
CA PRO A 82 35.90 -18.14 -8.00
C PRO A 82 34.82 -19.19 -8.32
N HIS A 83 35.09 -20.46 -7.99
CA HIS A 83 34.21 -21.60 -8.25
C HIS A 83 33.33 -21.99 -7.06
N LEU A 84 33.44 -21.30 -5.92
CA LEU A 84 32.63 -21.61 -4.74
C LEU A 84 31.22 -21.04 -4.92
N PRO A 85 30.17 -21.89 -4.99
CA PRO A 85 28.82 -21.40 -5.17
C PRO A 85 28.28 -20.74 -3.91
N ILE A 86 27.51 -19.68 -4.10
CA ILE A 86 26.89 -18.90 -3.02
C ILE A 86 25.37 -18.86 -3.24
N VAL A 87 24.62 -19.16 -2.19
CA VAL A 87 23.16 -19.05 -2.13
C VAL A 87 22.80 -18.00 -1.11
N LEU A 88 22.05 -17.00 -1.54
CA LEU A 88 21.52 -15.98 -0.65
C LEU A 88 20.26 -16.49 0.05
N LEU A 89 20.23 -16.43 1.37
CA LEU A 89 19.09 -16.81 2.21
C LEU A 89 18.67 -15.60 3.05
N THR A 90 17.73 -14.80 2.54
CA THR A 90 17.34 -13.53 3.18
C THR A 90 15.83 -13.38 3.33
N GLY A 91 15.40 -12.68 4.39
CA GLY A 91 14.01 -12.30 4.62
C GLY A 91 13.58 -11.04 3.86
N LEU A 92 14.53 -10.29 3.31
CA LEU A 92 14.30 -9.01 2.63
C LEU A 92 14.13 -9.21 1.11
N VAL A 93 13.23 -8.41 0.48
CA VAL A 93 13.03 -8.39 -0.98
C VAL A 93 13.34 -6.99 -1.53
N ASP A 94 14.53 -6.47 -1.26
CA ASP A 94 15.04 -5.29 -1.98
C ASP A 94 15.64 -5.73 -3.31
N VAL A 95 14.98 -5.35 -4.41
CA VAL A 95 15.35 -5.74 -5.77
C VAL A 95 16.74 -5.21 -6.16
N ASP A 96 17.13 -4.02 -5.68
CA ASP A 96 18.42 -3.42 -6.02
C ASP A 96 19.55 -4.12 -5.28
N LEU A 97 19.35 -4.48 -4.01
CA LEU A 97 20.31 -5.26 -3.24
C LEU A 97 20.47 -6.68 -3.83
N LEU A 98 19.36 -7.35 -4.16
CA LEU A 98 19.38 -8.66 -4.83
C LEU A 98 20.09 -8.60 -6.20
N ALA A 99 19.89 -7.52 -6.97
CA ALA A 99 20.60 -7.30 -8.23
C ALA A 99 22.11 -7.12 -8.02
N GLN A 100 22.52 -6.41 -6.96
CA GLN A 100 23.95 -6.26 -6.61
C GLN A 100 24.58 -7.60 -6.23
N PHE A 101 23.90 -8.43 -5.43
CA PHE A 101 24.38 -9.78 -5.11
C PHE A 101 24.48 -10.68 -6.35
N ARG A 102 23.48 -10.62 -7.23
CA ARG A 102 23.51 -11.35 -8.51
C ARG A 102 24.66 -10.91 -9.40
N GLN A 103 24.92 -9.60 -9.51
CA GLN A 103 26.07 -9.06 -10.25
C GLN A 103 27.40 -9.43 -9.61
N ALA A 104 27.46 -9.54 -8.29
CA ALA A 104 28.63 -9.99 -7.55
C ALA A 104 28.90 -11.50 -7.68
N GLY A 105 28.06 -12.24 -8.43
CA GLY A 105 28.29 -13.63 -8.79
C GLY A 105 27.56 -14.67 -7.94
N VAL A 106 26.54 -14.28 -7.17
CA VAL A 106 25.72 -15.23 -6.40
C VAL A 106 24.87 -16.10 -7.33
N GLU A 107 24.93 -17.42 -7.15
CA GLU A 107 24.30 -18.41 -8.03
C GLU A 107 22.85 -18.75 -7.66
N GLY A 108 22.45 -18.56 -6.41
CA GLY A 108 21.09 -18.88 -5.98
C GLY A 108 20.49 -17.88 -4.99
N TYR A 109 19.16 -17.81 -4.97
CA TYR A 109 18.41 -17.01 -4.00
C TYR A 109 17.24 -17.81 -3.43
N CYS A 110 17.15 -17.83 -2.10
CA CYS A 110 16.07 -18.44 -1.33
C CYS A 110 15.51 -17.41 -0.34
N PRO A 111 14.20 -17.09 -0.38
CA PRO A 111 13.56 -16.33 0.69
C PRO A 111 13.55 -17.14 2.00
N LYS A 112 13.85 -16.52 3.15
CA LYS A 112 13.84 -17.19 4.47
C LYS A 112 12.50 -17.88 4.79
N VAL A 113 11.38 -17.26 4.42
CA VAL A 113 10.02 -17.81 4.62
C VAL A 113 9.80 -19.12 3.86
N GLN A 114 10.55 -19.37 2.79
CA GLN A 114 10.44 -20.57 1.94
C GLN A 114 11.58 -21.57 2.14
N ALA A 115 12.46 -21.34 3.12
CA ALA A 115 13.69 -22.12 3.33
C ALA A 115 13.40 -23.61 3.48
N ALA A 116 12.43 -23.99 4.32
CA ALA A 116 12.10 -25.38 4.60
C ALA A 116 11.59 -26.16 3.38
N GLY A 117 10.97 -25.50 2.40
CA GLY A 117 10.37 -26.15 1.24
C GLY A 117 11.23 -26.11 -0.03
N ARG A 118 12.11 -25.11 -0.18
CA ARG A 118 12.82 -24.85 -1.45
C ARG A 118 14.34 -24.87 -1.35
N LEU A 119 14.92 -24.69 -0.16
CA LEU A 119 16.36 -24.57 0.00
C LEU A 119 17.08 -25.83 -0.49
N ALA A 120 16.55 -27.02 -0.21
CA ALA A 120 17.16 -28.28 -0.67
C ALA A 120 17.29 -28.35 -2.21
N ALA A 121 16.23 -27.99 -2.93
CA ALA A 121 16.24 -27.97 -4.40
C ALA A 121 17.20 -26.91 -4.95
N ILE A 122 17.26 -25.73 -4.32
CA ILE A 122 18.17 -24.65 -4.71
C ILE A 122 19.63 -25.06 -4.49
N LEU A 123 19.94 -25.65 -3.33
CA LEU A 123 21.30 -26.13 -3.01
C LEU A 123 21.77 -27.20 -3.99
N GLN A 124 20.92 -28.16 -4.35
CA GLN A 124 21.23 -29.19 -5.35
C GLN A 124 21.42 -28.60 -6.75
N GLY A 125 20.53 -27.69 -7.17
CA GLY A 125 20.62 -27.03 -8.48
C GLY A 125 21.90 -26.21 -8.61
N VAL A 126 22.21 -25.39 -7.60
CA VAL A 126 23.42 -24.57 -7.57
C VAL A 126 24.70 -25.41 -7.51
N HIS A 127 24.72 -26.49 -6.73
CA HIS A 127 25.85 -27.43 -6.70
C HIS A 127 26.08 -28.11 -8.06
N SER A 128 25.02 -28.37 -8.83
CA SER A 128 25.12 -28.91 -10.19
C SER A 128 25.53 -27.88 -11.26
N GLY A 129 25.84 -26.64 -10.86
CA GLY A 129 26.24 -25.55 -11.76
C GLY A 129 25.08 -24.79 -12.39
N GLN A 130 23.84 -24.98 -11.91
CA GLN A 130 22.66 -24.26 -12.39
C GLN A 130 22.35 -23.07 -11.50
N ALA A 131 22.32 -21.87 -12.08
CA ALA A 131 21.90 -20.68 -11.35
C ALA A 131 20.38 -20.76 -11.05
N GLN A 132 20.02 -20.66 -9.76
CA GLN A 132 18.65 -20.79 -9.25
C GLN A 132 18.16 -19.43 -8.75
N TRP A 133 17.78 -18.59 -9.70
CA TRP A 133 17.15 -17.30 -9.43
C TRP A 133 15.69 -17.35 -9.90
N PRO A 134 14.71 -16.93 -9.06
CA PRO A 134 13.37 -16.74 -9.55
C PRO A 134 13.37 -15.67 -10.65
N LEU A 135 12.51 -15.83 -11.65
CA LEU A 135 12.23 -14.79 -12.64
C LEU A 135 11.55 -13.64 -11.91
N PHE A 136 12.33 -12.62 -11.51
CA PHE A 136 11.75 -11.36 -11.09
C PHE A 136 11.18 -10.67 -12.33
N PRO A 137 9.95 -10.14 -12.30
CA PRO A 137 9.46 -9.30 -13.38
C PRO A 137 10.43 -8.12 -13.53
N THR A 138 11.13 -8.06 -14.65
CA THR A 138 12.01 -6.94 -14.98
C THR A 138 11.15 -5.69 -15.06
N ALA A 139 11.35 -4.74 -14.15
CA ALA A 139 10.75 -3.43 -14.26
C ALA A 139 11.12 -2.79 -15.61
N PRO A 140 10.17 -2.18 -16.34
CA PRO A 140 10.45 -1.61 -17.66
C PRO A 140 11.55 -0.55 -17.58
N THR A 141 12.40 -0.52 -18.61
CA THR A 141 13.60 0.32 -18.80
C THR A 141 13.36 1.83 -18.56
N ALA A 142 12.11 2.28 -18.63
CA ALA A 142 11.70 3.62 -18.27
C ALA A 142 12.02 3.96 -16.80
N ILE A 143 11.81 3.05 -15.85
CA ILE A 143 11.98 3.31 -14.42
C ILE A 143 13.47 3.51 -14.04
N ARG A 144 14.40 2.85 -14.76
CA ARG A 144 15.86 3.03 -14.59
C ARG A 144 16.33 4.42 -15.03
N LEU A 145 15.87 4.90 -16.19
CA LEU A 145 16.17 6.27 -16.64
C LEU A 145 15.59 7.32 -15.69
N TRP A 146 14.37 7.09 -15.18
CA TRP A 146 13.76 7.97 -14.19
C TRP A 146 14.50 7.96 -12.86
N THR A 147 15.02 6.83 -12.38
CA THR A 147 15.81 6.73 -11.13
C THR A 147 17.23 7.29 -11.22
N GLU A 148 17.88 7.21 -12.39
CA GLU A 148 19.16 7.90 -12.65
C GLU A 148 18.99 9.43 -12.74
N LEU A 149 17.93 9.90 -13.42
CA LEU A 149 17.52 11.32 -13.43
C LEU A 149 17.07 11.80 -12.03
N ARG A 150 16.41 10.92 -11.25
CA ARG A 150 15.94 11.15 -9.86
C ARG A 150 17.06 11.59 -8.92
N ARG A 151 18.23 10.96 -9.06
CA ARG A 151 19.40 11.19 -8.20
C ARG A 151 20.14 12.46 -8.59
N HIS A 152 20.29 12.69 -9.90
CA HIS A 152 20.92 13.91 -10.43
C HIS A 152 20.09 15.17 -10.14
N CYS A 153 18.76 15.15 -10.29
CA CYS A 153 17.89 16.30 -10.04
C CYS A 153 17.78 16.68 -8.56
N HIS A 154 17.89 15.72 -7.63
CA HIS A 154 17.81 15.98 -6.18
C HIS A 154 19.01 16.78 -5.67
N THR A 155 20.23 16.34 -5.99
CA THR A 155 21.46 16.98 -5.48
C THR A 155 21.79 18.27 -6.22
N THR A 156 21.47 18.39 -7.52
CA THR A 156 21.69 19.65 -8.27
C THR A 156 20.59 20.68 -8.04
N GLY A 157 19.33 20.26 -7.87
CA GLY A 157 18.20 21.16 -7.65
C GLY A 157 18.22 21.84 -6.28
N LEU A 158 18.47 21.09 -5.20
CA LEU A 158 18.60 21.68 -3.85
C LEU A 158 19.84 22.56 -3.72
N ALA A 159 20.98 22.13 -4.29
CA ALA A 159 22.20 22.95 -4.31
C ALA A 159 22.01 24.26 -5.10
N GLN A 160 21.25 24.24 -6.21
CA GLN A 160 20.90 25.46 -6.95
C GLN A 160 19.99 26.39 -6.13
N ILE A 161 18.95 25.85 -5.47
CA ILE A 161 18.06 26.63 -4.60
C ILE A 161 18.82 27.24 -3.41
N ASP A 162 19.73 26.47 -2.80
CA ASP A 162 20.56 26.91 -1.68
C ASP A 162 21.59 27.98 -2.12
N SER A 163 22.19 27.83 -3.30
CA SER A 163 23.08 28.88 -3.87
C SER A 163 22.32 30.16 -4.24
N ALA A 164 21.06 30.05 -4.69
CA ALA A 164 20.21 31.19 -4.99
C ALA A 164 19.76 31.91 -3.70
N LEU A 165 19.46 31.16 -2.64
CA LEU A 165 19.17 31.73 -1.31
C LEU A 165 20.41 32.41 -0.71
N ALA A 166 21.59 31.80 -0.81
CA ALA A 166 22.84 32.35 -0.31
C ALA A 166 23.27 33.62 -1.05
N SER A 167 23.08 33.66 -2.38
CA SER A 167 23.33 34.87 -3.17
C SER A 167 22.35 35.99 -2.82
N LEU A 168 21.06 35.71 -2.60
CA LEU A 168 20.10 36.72 -2.15
C LEU A 168 20.42 37.27 -0.75
N GLN A 169 20.93 36.43 0.16
CA GLN A 169 21.37 36.86 1.50
C GLN A 169 22.63 37.74 1.46
N ALA A 170 23.55 37.47 0.53
CA ALA A 170 24.74 38.29 0.34
C ALA A 170 24.40 39.72 -0.18
N TRP A 171 23.35 39.86 -0.98
CA TRP A 171 22.86 41.16 -1.48
C TRP A 171 22.20 42.01 -0.38
N GLU A 172 21.55 41.35 0.60
CA GLU A 172 20.94 41.98 1.77
C GLU A 172 22.00 42.53 2.76
N ALA A 173 23.20 41.92 2.77
CA ALA A 173 24.31 42.33 3.64
C ALA A 173 25.13 43.52 3.12
N ILE A 174 25.02 43.89 1.83
CA ILE A 174 25.91 44.85 1.16
C ILE A 174 25.21 46.18 0.80
N SER A 175 23.88 46.31 0.92
CA SER A 175 23.14 47.37 0.22
C SER A 175 22.10 48.10 1.09
N SER A 176 22.04 49.44 1.01
CA SER A 176 20.92 50.25 1.52
C SER A 176 19.75 50.23 0.52
N LEU A 177 18.98 49.13 0.52
CA LEU A 177 17.86 48.91 -0.40
C LEU A 177 16.61 49.71 0.00
N THR A 178 15.82 50.13 -0.99
CA THR A 178 14.53 50.78 -0.75
C THR A 178 13.49 49.80 -0.21
N TRP A 179 12.46 50.30 0.50
CA TRP A 179 11.43 49.46 1.13
C TRP A 179 10.73 48.51 0.13
N VAL A 180 10.49 48.96 -1.11
CA VAL A 180 9.86 48.15 -2.16
C VAL A 180 10.77 47.01 -2.62
N GLU A 181 12.07 47.27 -2.79
CA GLU A 181 13.05 46.24 -3.18
C GLU A 181 13.22 45.20 -2.07
N GLN A 182 13.21 45.62 -0.81
CA GLN A 182 13.21 44.72 0.34
C GLN A 182 11.97 43.80 0.34
N GLN A 183 10.77 44.33 0.05
CA GLN A 183 9.56 43.52 -0.04
C GLN A 183 9.59 42.52 -1.20
N ILE A 184 10.12 42.91 -2.36
CA ILE A 184 10.27 42.00 -3.52
C ILE A 184 11.28 40.88 -3.21
N LEU A 185 12.40 41.21 -2.57
CA LEU A 185 13.40 40.23 -2.17
C LEU A 185 12.86 39.27 -1.10
N GLN A 186 12.13 39.78 -0.11
CA GLN A 186 11.47 38.94 0.90
C GLN A 186 10.40 38.03 0.29
N GLY A 187 9.64 38.51 -0.71
CA GLY A 187 8.70 37.68 -1.48
C GLY A 187 9.42 36.53 -2.19
N ARG A 188 10.52 36.84 -2.89
CA ARG A 188 11.29 35.84 -3.64
C ARG A 188 12.03 34.85 -2.74
N GLN A 189 12.49 35.28 -1.56
CA GLN A 189 13.03 34.38 -0.53
C GLN A 189 11.95 33.43 0.01
N ARG A 190 10.72 33.89 0.22
CA ARG A 190 9.60 33.04 0.68
C ARG A 190 9.26 31.98 -0.37
N GLU A 191 9.21 32.35 -1.64
CA GLU A 191 8.95 31.43 -2.76
C GLU A 191 10.04 30.35 -2.87
N LEU A 192 11.32 30.74 -2.79
CA LEU A 192 12.43 29.78 -2.85
C LEU A 192 12.48 28.87 -1.63
N ARG A 193 12.15 29.37 -0.43
CA ARG A 193 12.04 28.53 0.78
C ARG A 193 10.85 27.58 0.71
N ALA A 194 9.71 28.02 0.17
CA ALA A 194 8.55 27.17 -0.05
C ALA A 194 8.83 26.08 -1.09
N ALA A 195 9.49 26.43 -2.20
CA ALA A 195 9.92 25.48 -3.22
C ALA A 195 10.93 24.46 -2.66
N ARG A 196 11.91 24.92 -1.86
CA ARG A 196 12.86 24.06 -1.13
C ARG A 196 12.13 23.08 -0.20
N TRP A 197 11.21 23.58 0.62
CA TRP A 197 10.41 22.79 1.56
C TRP A 197 9.54 21.75 0.83
N LEU A 198 8.96 22.12 -0.31
CA LEU A 198 8.07 21.26 -1.09
C LEU A 198 8.86 20.17 -1.84
N VAL A 199 10.05 20.50 -2.34
CA VAL A 199 11.00 19.55 -2.92
C VAL A 199 11.53 18.58 -1.86
N ASP A 200 11.88 19.08 -0.67
CA ASP A 200 12.33 18.25 0.46
C ASP A 200 11.23 17.30 0.96
N ARG A 201 9.99 17.79 1.06
CA ARG A 201 8.85 17.00 1.58
C ARG A 201 8.26 16.00 0.59
N LEU A 202 8.32 16.28 -0.72
CA LEU A 202 7.90 15.32 -1.75
C LEU A 202 8.94 14.23 -2.03
N TRP A 203 10.20 14.46 -1.62
CA TRP A 203 11.31 13.60 -2.01
C TRP A 203 12.05 12.93 -0.85
N ASN A 204 11.79 13.37 0.37
CA ASN A 204 12.28 12.77 1.61
C ASN A 204 11.12 12.52 2.58
N PRO A 205 10.31 11.45 2.38
CA PRO A 205 9.24 11.11 3.32
C PRO A 205 9.78 10.74 4.72
N GLU A 206 11.10 10.56 4.85
CA GLU A 206 11.80 10.27 6.10
C GLU A 206 12.18 11.53 6.91
N ALA A 207 12.12 12.75 6.35
CA ALA A 207 12.53 13.96 7.05
C ALA A 207 11.56 14.40 8.19
N GLY A 208 10.47 13.67 8.37
CA GLY A 208 9.58 13.77 9.53
C GLY A 208 9.55 12.51 10.40
N LEU A 209 10.47 11.56 10.20
CA LEU A 209 10.60 10.41 11.08
C LEU A 209 11.39 10.85 12.31
N TRP A 210 10.67 10.91 13.43
CA TRP A 210 11.23 10.73 14.76
C TRP A 210 12.43 9.77 14.70
N GLN A 211 13.64 10.28 14.96
CA GLN A 211 14.74 9.41 15.33
C GLN A 211 14.45 8.95 16.76
N PRO A 212 14.20 7.65 17.01
CA PRO A 212 14.13 7.18 18.39
C PRO A 212 15.52 7.42 18.99
N GLN A 213 15.60 8.29 20.00
CA GLN A 213 16.74 8.22 20.91
C GLN A 213 16.82 6.79 21.42
N PRO A 214 18.03 6.20 21.57
CA PRO A 214 18.18 4.89 22.17
C PRO A 214 17.63 4.93 23.59
N ILE A 215 16.39 4.49 23.74
CA ILE A 215 15.79 4.19 25.03
C ILE A 215 16.58 2.99 25.54
N MET A 216 17.41 3.23 26.57
CA MET A 216 17.92 2.16 27.43
C MET A 216 16.76 1.21 27.75
N PRO A 217 16.95 -0.11 27.87
CA PRO A 217 15.86 -1.04 28.14
C PRO A 217 15.28 -0.80 29.55
N GLY A 218 14.44 0.21 29.67
CA GLY A 218 13.36 0.26 30.63
C GLY A 218 12.27 -0.63 30.05
N ALA A 219 11.89 -1.63 30.83
CA ALA A 219 10.76 -2.50 30.54
C ALA A 219 9.47 -1.66 30.44
N VAL A 220 9.20 -1.07 29.28
CA VAL A 220 7.83 -0.72 28.92
C VAL A 220 7.21 -2.05 28.55
N GLU A 221 6.45 -2.64 29.47
CA GLU A 221 5.60 -3.78 29.19
C GLU A 221 4.79 -3.47 27.92
N ARG A 222 5.11 -4.17 26.82
CA ARG A 222 4.27 -4.09 25.63
C ARG A 222 2.90 -4.64 26.05
N PRO A 223 1.81 -3.90 25.82
CA PRO A 223 0.49 -4.36 26.23
C PRO A 223 0.24 -5.73 25.60
N GLY A 224 -0.17 -6.69 26.42
CA GLY A 224 -0.60 -8.00 25.92
C GLY A 224 -1.81 -7.85 24.97
N PRO A 225 -2.21 -8.93 24.27
CA PRO A 225 -3.32 -8.88 23.30
C PRO A 225 -4.62 -8.28 23.87
N ALA A 226 -4.93 -8.54 25.15
CA ALA A 226 -6.06 -7.91 25.83
C ALA A 226 -5.94 -6.37 25.93
N GLY A 227 -4.75 -5.85 26.24
CA GLY A 227 -4.50 -4.41 26.29
C GLY A 227 -4.55 -3.76 24.91
N LEU A 228 -4.06 -4.45 23.88
CA LEU A 228 -4.19 -4.00 22.49
C LEU A 228 -5.66 -3.86 22.08
N ARG A 229 -6.48 -4.90 22.32
CA ARG A 229 -7.93 -4.89 22.05
C ARG A 229 -8.66 -3.73 22.73
N GLN A 230 -8.44 -3.57 24.04
CA GLN A 230 -9.09 -2.51 24.81
C GLN A 230 -8.70 -1.12 24.29
N SER A 231 -7.42 -0.90 24.01
CA SER A 231 -6.95 0.38 23.47
C SER A 231 -7.54 0.67 22.08
N LEU A 232 -7.59 -0.33 21.20
CA LEU A 232 -8.10 -0.18 19.85
C LEU A 232 -9.60 0.14 19.84
N ALA A 233 -10.37 -0.58 20.65
CA ALA A 233 -11.79 -0.34 20.75
C ALA A 233 -12.09 1.01 21.41
N ALA A 234 -11.30 1.46 22.39
CA ALA A 234 -11.44 2.79 22.96
C ALA A 234 -11.17 3.89 21.91
N ASP A 235 -10.13 3.73 21.08
CA ASP A 235 -9.83 4.66 19.98
C ASP A 235 -11.01 4.75 19.00
N VAL A 236 -11.57 3.60 18.58
CA VAL A 236 -12.70 3.58 17.65
C VAL A 236 -13.98 4.10 18.31
N ALA A 237 -14.24 3.76 19.57
CA ALA A 237 -15.41 4.24 20.31
C ALA A 237 -15.44 5.78 20.37
N ALA A 238 -14.29 6.42 20.62
CA ALA A 238 -14.19 7.87 20.64
C ALA A 238 -14.53 8.51 19.28
N LEU A 239 -14.16 7.85 18.17
CA LEU A 239 -14.50 8.32 16.81
C LEU A 239 -16.00 8.19 16.50
N LEU A 240 -16.69 7.22 17.10
CA LEU A 240 -18.12 6.97 16.91
C LEU A 240 -19.04 8.01 17.58
N GLU A 241 -18.49 8.92 18.39
CA GLU A 241 -19.25 10.01 19.01
C GLU A 241 -19.57 11.16 18.03
N GLY A 242 -18.89 11.21 16.87
CA GLY A 242 -19.14 12.20 15.83
C GLY A 242 -20.48 12.02 15.10
N ASP A 243 -20.82 12.94 14.20
CA ASP A 243 -22.09 12.92 13.44
C ASP A 243 -22.23 11.71 12.49
N LEU A 244 -21.10 11.11 12.08
CA LEU A 244 -21.05 9.98 11.15
C LEU A 244 -21.82 10.25 9.84
N ALA A 245 -21.86 11.52 9.44
CA ALA A 245 -22.38 11.94 8.15
C ALA A 245 -21.50 11.38 7.03
N ASN A 246 -22.13 10.94 5.94
CA ASN A 246 -21.43 10.44 4.76
C ASN A 246 -20.91 11.61 3.91
N ASP A 247 -19.59 11.74 3.76
CA ASP A 247 -18.93 12.87 3.06
C ASP A 247 -18.52 12.53 1.62
N PHE A 248 -18.99 11.42 1.04
CA PHE A 248 -18.68 11.08 -0.35
C PHE A 248 -19.94 10.80 -1.17
N ASN A 249 -19.81 10.94 -2.49
CA ASN A 249 -20.95 10.97 -3.42
C ASN A 249 -21.59 9.60 -3.72
N ALA A 250 -21.44 8.62 -2.83
CA ALA A 250 -22.07 7.30 -2.96
C ALA A 250 -22.91 6.99 -1.73
N PRO A 251 -24.18 6.56 -1.89
CA PRO A 251 -25.05 6.25 -0.77
C PRO A 251 -24.50 5.11 0.10
N LEU A 252 -24.80 5.20 1.38
CA LEU A 252 -24.71 4.11 2.35
C LEU A 252 -26.11 3.73 2.82
N GLU A 253 -26.31 2.47 3.19
CA GLU A 253 -27.57 1.96 3.73
C GLU A 253 -27.92 2.70 5.03
N THR A 254 -26.91 3.00 5.84
CA THR A 254 -27.04 3.75 7.09
C THR A 254 -27.41 5.22 6.89
N ASP A 255 -27.34 5.78 5.68
CA ASP A 255 -27.75 7.17 5.43
C ASP A 255 -29.25 7.40 5.67
N VAL A 256 -30.04 6.33 5.68
CA VAL A 256 -31.47 6.38 6.02
C VAL A 256 -31.71 6.66 7.51
N LEU A 257 -30.76 6.31 8.37
CA LEU A 257 -30.91 6.36 9.82
C LEU A 257 -30.75 7.78 10.36
N ARG A 258 -31.43 8.06 11.47
CA ARG A 258 -31.13 9.24 12.30
C ARG A 258 -29.69 9.18 12.81
N PRO A 259 -29.00 10.32 12.99
CA PRO A 259 -27.64 10.34 13.51
C PRO A 259 -27.47 9.56 14.82
N GLU A 260 -28.39 9.72 15.78
CA GLU A 260 -28.31 9.03 17.07
C GLU A 260 -28.46 7.52 16.93
N LYS A 261 -29.30 7.06 16.00
CA LYS A 261 -29.50 5.64 15.70
C LYS A 261 -28.33 5.04 14.92
N LYS A 262 -27.71 5.81 14.04
CA LYS A 262 -26.47 5.41 13.36
C LYS A 262 -25.33 5.22 14.37
N GLN A 263 -25.16 6.16 15.31
CA GLN A 263 -24.17 6.05 16.38
C GLN A 263 -24.46 4.87 17.33
N GLU A 264 -25.71 4.70 17.76
CA GLU A 264 -26.16 3.58 18.60
C GLU A 264 -25.83 2.23 17.95
N LEU A 265 -26.15 2.06 16.66
CA LEU A 265 -25.84 0.85 15.92
C LEU A 265 -24.33 0.58 15.86
N CYS A 266 -23.52 1.59 15.54
CA CYS A 266 -22.07 1.41 15.47
C CYS A 266 -21.47 1.03 16.84
N ARG A 267 -21.97 1.62 17.93
CA ARG A 267 -21.55 1.29 19.30
C ARG A 267 -21.95 -0.13 19.69
N LEU A 268 -23.16 -0.58 19.35
CA LEU A 268 -23.61 -1.95 19.56
C LEU A 268 -22.73 -2.96 18.81
N ILE A 269 -22.39 -2.66 17.55
CA ILE A 269 -21.51 -3.53 16.75
C ILE A 269 -20.11 -3.62 17.38
N LEU A 270 -19.53 -2.48 17.78
CA LEU A 270 -18.22 -2.47 18.44
C LEU A 270 -18.26 -3.27 19.75
N HIS A 271 -19.33 -3.13 20.54
CA HIS A 271 -19.53 -3.90 21.76
C HIS A 271 -19.57 -5.41 21.49
N TYR A 272 -20.41 -5.86 20.55
CA TYR A 272 -20.50 -7.29 20.25
C TYR A 272 -19.24 -7.86 19.60
N TRP A 273 -18.50 -7.05 18.85
CA TRP A 273 -17.19 -7.44 18.38
C TRP A 273 -16.25 -7.78 19.54
N GLN A 274 -16.20 -6.92 20.58
CA GLN A 274 -15.42 -7.20 21.79
C GLN A 274 -15.89 -8.47 22.51
N VAL A 275 -17.21 -8.65 22.68
CA VAL A 275 -17.77 -9.85 23.33
C VAL A 275 -17.36 -11.11 22.57
N ILE A 276 -17.47 -11.12 21.24
CA ILE A 276 -17.05 -12.27 20.42
C ILE A 276 -15.55 -12.52 20.53
N LEU A 277 -14.72 -11.48 20.56
CA LEU A 277 -13.28 -11.63 20.78
C LEU A 277 -12.95 -12.20 22.16
N GLU A 278 -13.69 -11.82 23.20
CA GLU A 278 -13.55 -12.38 24.56
C GLU A 278 -13.94 -13.85 24.59
N ASP A 279 -15.07 -14.20 23.97
CA ASP A 279 -15.52 -15.59 23.81
C ASP A 279 -14.42 -16.43 23.12
N ILE A 280 -13.93 -16.00 21.96
CA ILE A 280 -12.88 -16.72 21.20
C ILE A 280 -11.59 -16.86 22.02
N ALA A 281 -11.17 -15.79 22.70
CA ALA A 281 -9.96 -15.81 23.52
C ALA A 281 -10.08 -16.81 24.69
N ALA A 282 -11.26 -16.93 25.31
CA ALA A 282 -11.50 -17.88 26.39
C ALA A 282 -11.38 -19.35 25.93
N PHE A 283 -11.73 -19.64 24.67
CA PHE A 283 -11.63 -20.99 24.08
C PHE A 283 -10.23 -21.33 23.51
N GLN A 284 -9.26 -20.41 23.56
CA GLN A 284 -7.88 -20.63 23.07
C GLN A 284 -7.83 -21.21 21.64
N MET A 285 -8.66 -20.68 20.74
CA MET A 285 -8.68 -21.12 19.33
C MET A 285 -7.28 -20.96 18.71
N PRO A 286 -6.78 -21.92 17.91
CA PRO A 286 -5.50 -21.76 17.23
C PRO A 286 -5.63 -20.77 16.05
N PRO A 287 -4.57 -19.99 15.75
CA PRO A 287 -4.62 -18.93 14.73
C PRO A 287 -4.93 -19.45 13.32
N ASP A 288 -4.48 -20.67 13.00
CA ASP A 288 -4.64 -21.28 11.67
C ASP A 288 -6.12 -21.56 11.31
N ARG A 289 -6.99 -21.68 12.31
CA ARG A 289 -8.43 -21.96 12.15
C ARG A 289 -9.28 -20.68 12.03
N LEU A 290 -8.72 -19.50 12.34
CA LEU A 290 -9.51 -18.26 12.39
C LEU A 290 -10.11 -17.90 11.05
N ALA A 291 -9.32 -18.02 9.97
CA ALA A 291 -9.77 -17.66 8.62
C ALA A 291 -10.99 -18.46 8.19
N GLU A 292 -11.06 -19.75 8.54
CA GLU A 292 -12.20 -20.63 8.25
C GLU A 292 -13.47 -20.23 9.02
N GLN A 293 -13.32 -19.62 10.20
CA GLN A 293 -14.43 -19.23 11.08
C GLN A 293 -14.94 -17.81 10.83
N VAL A 294 -14.21 -16.98 10.07
CA VAL A 294 -14.62 -15.59 9.78
C VAL A 294 -16.06 -15.46 9.28
N PRO A 295 -16.56 -16.28 8.32
CA PRO A 295 -17.93 -16.17 7.86
C PRO A 295 -18.97 -16.39 8.97
N ALA A 296 -18.70 -17.30 9.91
CA ALA A 296 -19.57 -17.57 11.05
C ALA A 296 -19.49 -16.45 12.09
N ILE A 297 -18.29 -15.96 12.38
CA ILE A 297 -18.04 -14.83 13.30
C ILE A 297 -18.78 -13.57 12.84
N LEU A 298 -18.68 -13.22 11.56
CA LEU A 298 -19.35 -12.04 11.01
C LEU A 298 -20.87 -12.19 11.01
N LEU A 299 -21.37 -13.40 10.76
CA LEU A 299 -22.81 -13.68 10.83
C LEU A 299 -23.32 -13.57 12.27
N ASP A 300 -22.60 -14.10 13.25
CA ASP A 300 -22.94 -13.97 14.68
C ASP A 300 -22.93 -12.50 15.11
N LEU A 301 -21.88 -11.74 14.75
CA LEU A 301 -21.83 -10.30 15.00
C LEU A 301 -23.04 -9.56 14.41
N TRP A 302 -23.41 -9.89 13.17
CA TRP A 302 -24.57 -9.32 12.51
C TRP A 302 -25.88 -9.68 13.24
N GLN A 303 -26.06 -10.94 13.64
CA GLN A 303 -27.27 -11.42 14.33
C GLN A 303 -27.44 -10.78 15.70
N ARG A 304 -26.37 -10.72 16.52
CA ARG A 304 -26.38 -10.07 17.84
C ARG A 304 -26.69 -8.58 17.70
N SER A 305 -25.99 -7.90 16.80
CA SER A 305 -26.17 -6.46 16.56
C SER A 305 -27.58 -6.12 16.07
N LEU A 306 -28.12 -6.87 15.10
CA LEU A 306 -29.48 -6.68 14.59
C LEU A 306 -30.53 -6.90 15.67
N THR A 307 -30.38 -7.98 16.46
CA THR A 307 -31.36 -8.38 17.48
C THR A 307 -31.52 -7.29 18.53
N ASP A 308 -30.40 -6.75 19.03
CA ASP A 308 -30.44 -5.71 20.06
C ASP A 308 -30.80 -4.34 19.50
N PHE A 309 -30.32 -4.00 18.30
CA PHE A 309 -30.67 -2.72 17.66
C PHE A 309 -32.18 -2.58 17.39
N ILE A 310 -32.83 -3.66 16.93
CA ILE A 310 -34.29 -3.67 16.74
C ILE A 310 -35.02 -3.82 18.09
N GLY A 311 -34.46 -4.64 18.96
CA GLY A 311 -35.09 -5.14 20.18
C GLY A 311 -35.72 -6.51 19.95
N LYS A 312 -35.22 -7.51 20.69
CA LYS A 312 -35.58 -8.94 20.55
C LYS A 312 -37.08 -9.23 20.45
N TYR A 313 -37.91 -8.52 21.21
CA TYR A 313 -39.35 -8.73 21.29
C TYR A 313 -40.17 -7.68 20.54
N TYR A 314 -39.54 -6.88 19.69
CA TYR A 314 -40.24 -5.83 18.95
C TYR A 314 -41.15 -6.44 17.86
N THR A 315 -42.43 -6.07 17.92
CA THR A 315 -43.47 -6.52 17.01
C THR A 315 -44.10 -5.35 16.26
N LEU A 316 -44.53 -5.60 15.02
CA LEU A 316 -45.28 -4.67 14.20
C LEU A 316 -46.62 -5.25 13.78
N GLU A 317 -47.67 -4.44 13.84
CA GLU A 317 -48.97 -4.78 13.26
C GLU A 317 -49.12 -4.11 11.89
N LEU A 318 -48.59 -4.77 10.85
CA LEU A 318 -48.81 -4.34 9.46
C LEU A 318 -50.21 -4.71 8.95
N THR A 319 -50.82 -5.72 9.57
CA THR A 319 -52.20 -6.16 9.30
C THR A 319 -52.94 -6.22 10.63
N PRO A 320 -54.17 -5.67 10.73
CA PRO A 320 -54.93 -5.68 11.98
C PRO A 320 -55.05 -7.09 12.58
N GLY A 321 -54.69 -7.23 13.86
CA GLY A 321 -54.78 -8.48 14.60
C GLY A 321 -53.72 -9.54 14.27
N ARG A 322 -52.67 -9.18 13.51
CA ARG A 322 -51.55 -10.09 13.20
C ARG A 322 -50.20 -9.42 13.52
N PRO A 323 -49.71 -9.51 14.77
CA PRO A 323 -48.40 -9.00 15.13
C PRO A 323 -47.30 -9.81 14.44
N LEU A 324 -46.38 -9.11 13.79
CA LEU A 324 -45.19 -9.67 13.14
C LEU A 324 -43.95 -9.34 13.98
N GLY A 325 -43.24 -10.37 14.45
CA GLY A 325 -41.93 -10.19 15.08
C GLY A 325 -40.90 -9.71 14.06
N VAL A 326 -40.35 -8.52 14.27
CA VAL A 326 -39.45 -7.89 13.29
C VAL A 326 -38.13 -8.64 13.19
N VAL A 327 -37.53 -8.97 14.34
CA VAL A 327 -36.26 -9.73 14.38
C VAL A 327 -36.42 -11.09 13.72
N SER A 328 -37.48 -11.85 14.06
CA SER A 328 -37.76 -13.16 13.44
C SER A 328 -37.96 -13.08 11.92
N ALA A 329 -38.47 -11.96 11.41
CA ALA A 329 -38.63 -11.76 9.97
C ALA A 329 -37.31 -11.40 9.27
N LEU A 330 -36.36 -10.79 9.98
CA LEU A 330 -35.09 -10.31 9.43
C LEU A 330 -33.94 -11.31 9.55
N LEU A 331 -33.88 -12.12 10.61
CA LEU A 331 -32.77 -13.08 10.82
C LEU A 331 -32.52 -14.02 9.61
N PRO A 332 -33.55 -14.54 8.90
CA PRO A 332 -33.34 -15.35 7.70
C PRO A 332 -32.66 -14.61 6.52
N GLU A 333 -32.55 -13.28 6.56
CA GLU A 333 -31.80 -12.51 5.57
C GLU A 333 -30.28 -12.65 5.74
N GLY A 334 -29.80 -13.06 6.93
CA GLY A 334 -28.37 -13.13 7.26
C GLY A 334 -27.57 -14.01 6.30
N GLU A 335 -28.09 -15.20 5.95
CA GLU A 335 -27.46 -16.10 4.98
C GLU A 335 -27.32 -15.45 3.59
N ARG A 336 -28.31 -14.66 3.18
CA ARG A 336 -28.27 -13.94 1.89
C ARG A 336 -27.30 -12.77 1.90
N LEU A 337 -27.02 -12.19 3.07
CA LEU A 337 -26.04 -11.12 3.23
C LEU A 337 -24.60 -11.64 3.33
N GLN A 338 -24.42 -12.90 3.72
CA GLN A 338 -23.11 -13.46 4.03
C GLN A 338 -22.12 -13.32 2.87
N GLY A 339 -22.50 -13.73 1.66
CA GLY A 339 -21.65 -13.60 0.46
C GLY A 339 -21.46 -12.15 -0.04
N PRO A 340 -22.54 -11.43 -0.42
CA PRO A 340 -22.38 -10.13 -1.08
C PRO A 340 -22.01 -8.98 -0.15
N TYR A 341 -22.18 -9.11 1.17
CA TYR A 341 -21.88 -8.06 2.14
C TYR A 341 -20.81 -8.49 3.13
N LEU A 342 -21.04 -9.55 3.90
CA LEU A 342 -20.17 -9.87 5.04
C LEU A 342 -18.79 -10.39 4.61
N SER A 343 -18.72 -11.34 3.67
CA SER A 343 -17.44 -11.87 3.19
C SER A 343 -16.65 -10.87 2.35
N THR A 344 -17.24 -9.72 1.99
CA THR A 344 -16.53 -8.63 1.29
C THR A 344 -15.79 -7.69 2.23
N ILE A 345 -15.98 -7.81 3.55
CA ILE A 345 -15.23 -7.02 4.53
C ILE A 345 -13.78 -7.52 4.50
N PRO A 346 -12.82 -6.69 4.06
CA PRO A 346 -11.46 -7.14 3.82
C PRO A 346 -10.66 -7.25 5.12
N LEU A 347 -9.68 -8.15 5.12
CA LEU A 347 -8.64 -8.28 6.15
C LEU A 347 -9.15 -8.54 7.58
N VAL A 348 -10.32 -9.18 7.70
CA VAL A 348 -10.87 -9.61 9.00
C VAL A 348 -10.01 -10.67 9.69
N PRO A 349 -9.48 -11.72 8.99
CA PRO A 349 -8.56 -12.67 9.62
C PRO A 349 -7.34 -11.99 10.26
N GLU A 350 -6.76 -11.01 9.59
CA GLU A 350 -5.59 -10.26 10.05
C GLU A 350 -5.93 -9.38 11.26
N LEU A 351 -7.09 -8.72 11.25
CA LEU A 351 -7.58 -7.96 12.40
C LEU A 351 -7.80 -8.88 13.61
N LEU A 352 -8.45 -10.03 13.42
CA LEU A 352 -8.65 -11.04 14.47
C LEU A 352 -7.31 -11.54 15.03
N ALA A 353 -6.36 -11.88 14.16
CA ALA A 353 -5.06 -12.37 14.56
C ALA A 353 -4.29 -11.32 15.39
N TYR A 354 -4.35 -10.05 14.97
CA TYR A 354 -3.76 -8.94 15.70
C TYR A 354 -4.40 -8.75 17.08
N GLU A 355 -5.73 -8.73 17.15
CA GLU A 355 -6.47 -8.49 18.39
C GLU A 355 -6.38 -9.65 19.38
N LEU A 356 -6.44 -10.90 18.91
CA LEU A 356 -6.45 -12.08 19.79
C LEU A 356 -5.04 -12.51 20.21
N TYR A 357 -4.03 -12.39 19.33
CA TYR A 357 -2.69 -12.96 19.57
C TYR A 357 -1.55 -11.94 19.45
N GLY A 358 -1.83 -10.69 19.09
CA GLY A 358 -0.78 -9.68 18.90
C GLY A 358 0.14 -10.01 17.72
N THR A 359 -0.40 -10.58 16.64
CA THR A 359 0.39 -10.86 15.44
C THR A 359 0.85 -9.59 14.73
N PRO A 360 2.05 -9.57 14.13
CA PRO A 360 2.46 -8.50 13.21
C PRO A 360 1.44 -8.27 12.09
N LEU A 361 1.28 -7.01 11.66
CA LEU A 361 0.48 -6.67 10.47
C LEU A 361 1.37 -6.15 9.35
N VAL A 362 0.96 -6.44 8.11
CA VAL A 362 1.58 -5.86 6.92
C VAL A 362 1.01 -4.45 6.70
N VAL A 363 1.88 -3.46 6.68
CA VAL A 363 1.55 -2.07 6.35
C VAL A 363 2.35 -1.70 5.11
N ASP A 364 1.64 -1.42 4.03
CA ASP A 364 2.19 -0.96 2.75
C ASP A 364 3.32 -1.84 2.17
N GLY A 365 3.20 -3.15 2.38
CA GLY A 365 4.13 -4.17 1.88
C GLY A 365 5.21 -4.60 2.87
N ALA A 366 5.36 -3.93 4.01
CA ALA A 366 6.32 -4.28 5.05
C ALA A 366 5.62 -4.83 6.32
N GLN A 367 6.24 -5.80 6.98
CA GLN A 367 5.75 -6.33 8.26
C GLN A 367 6.24 -5.48 9.43
N TYR A 368 5.33 -5.13 10.33
CA TYR A 368 5.66 -4.36 11.53
C TYR A 368 5.19 -5.10 12.79
N PRO A 369 5.94 -5.04 13.90
CA PRO A 369 5.58 -5.72 15.14
C PRO A 369 4.29 -5.11 15.74
N ALA A 370 3.54 -5.96 16.46
CA ALA A 370 2.36 -5.53 17.18
C ALA A 370 2.68 -4.44 18.21
N GLY A 371 1.76 -3.48 18.35
CA GLY A 371 1.93 -2.30 19.20
C GLY A 371 2.72 -1.14 18.57
N SER A 372 3.31 -1.31 17.38
CA SER A 372 3.89 -0.16 16.66
C SER A 372 2.81 0.84 16.22
N PRO A 373 3.11 2.16 16.13
CA PRO A 373 2.12 3.16 15.73
C PRO A 373 1.49 2.89 14.36
N ALA A 374 2.28 2.41 13.39
CA ALA A 374 1.80 2.08 12.05
C ALA A 374 0.79 0.92 12.07
N VAL A 375 1.06 -0.13 12.85
CA VAL A 375 0.16 -1.28 13.01
C VAL A 375 -1.10 -0.88 13.75
N ARG A 376 -0.99 -0.08 14.82
CA ARG A 376 -2.16 0.43 15.55
C ARG A 376 -3.06 1.26 14.64
N ASN A 377 -2.49 2.16 13.84
CA ASN A 377 -3.26 2.94 12.87
C ASN A 377 -3.95 2.06 11.82
N ARG A 378 -3.23 1.05 11.29
CA ARG A 378 -3.79 0.08 10.34
C ARG A 378 -4.94 -0.72 10.96
N ALA A 379 -4.74 -1.29 12.14
CA ALA A 379 -5.77 -2.04 12.87
C ALA A 379 -6.99 -1.16 13.18
N CYS A 380 -6.77 0.12 13.53
CA CYS A 380 -7.84 1.06 13.83
C CYS A 380 -8.68 1.32 12.58
N LEU A 381 -8.05 1.51 11.42
CA LEU A 381 -8.76 1.63 10.14
C LEU A 381 -9.54 0.36 9.77
N LEU A 382 -8.98 -0.83 10.02
CA LEU A 382 -9.67 -2.10 9.75
C LEU A 382 -10.90 -2.26 10.65
N LEU A 383 -10.79 -1.94 11.94
CA LEU A 383 -11.90 -2.01 12.89
C LEU A 383 -12.99 -0.98 12.57
N GLN A 384 -12.62 0.27 12.25
CA GLN A 384 -13.57 1.28 11.76
C GLN A 384 -14.34 0.78 10.54
N ASN A 385 -13.62 0.23 9.55
CA ASN A 385 -14.23 -0.30 8.35
C ASN A 385 -15.17 -1.48 8.64
N LEU A 386 -14.78 -2.39 9.55
CA LEU A 386 -15.62 -3.51 9.99
C LEU A 386 -16.92 -3.00 10.60
N VAL A 387 -16.84 -2.07 11.55
CA VAL A 387 -18.01 -1.50 12.23
C VAL A 387 -18.95 -0.82 11.23
N LEU A 388 -18.41 0.02 10.36
CA LEU A 388 -19.20 0.78 9.38
C LEU A 388 -19.84 -0.12 8.32
N ARG A 389 -19.11 -1.13 7.81
CA ARG A 389 -19.66 -2.10 6.85
C ARG A 389 -20.71 -3.00 7.49
N MET A 390 -20.50 -3.39 8.75
CA MET A 390 -21.48 -4.16 9.51
C MET A 390 -22.75 -3.34 9.77
N ALA A 391 -22.64 -2.05 10.08
CA ALA A 391 -23.79 -1.17 10.26
C ALA A 391 -24.64 -1.07 8.97
N ASN A 392 -23.97 -0.99 7.82
CA ASN A 392 -24.64 -1.05 6.52
C ASN A 392 -25.34 -2.41 6.29
N ALA A 393 -24.68 -3.52 6.63
CA ALA A 393 -25.25 -4.85 6.52
C ALA A 393 -26.46 -5.08 7.46
N VAL A 394 -26.45 -4.54 8.68
CA VAL A 394 -27.61 -4.58 9.61
C VAL A 394 -28.77 -3.72 9.08
N THR A 395 -28.47 -2.58 8.47
CA THR A 395 -29.48 -1.66 7.95
C THR A 395 -30.16 -2.15 6.68
N GLN A 396 -29.43 -2.87 5.82
CA GLN A 396 -29.90 -3.33 4.51
C GLN A 396 -31.26 -4.07 4.54
N PRO A 397 -31.47 -5.09 5.39
CA PRO A 397 -32.72 -5.86 5.36
C PRO A 397 -33.88 -5.08 6.00
N ILE A 398 -33.59 -4.16 6.92
CA ILE A 398 -34.57 -3.19 7.43
C ILE A 398 -35.06 -2.32 6.27
N LEU A 399 -34.14 -1.76 5.48
CA LEU A 399 -34.46 -0.94 4.31
C LEU A 399 -35.26 -1.73 3.25
N ASN A 400 -34.89 -2.98 2.99
CA ASN A 400 -35.50 -3.78 1.93
C ASN A 400 -36.88 -4.35 2.29
N ARG A 401 -37.08 -4.79 3.54
CA ARG A 401 -38.35 -5.42 3.96
C ARG A 401 -39.30 -4.46 4.65
N PHE A 402 -38.77 -3.44 5.33
CA PHE A 402 -39.53 -2.54 6.19
C PHE A 402 -39.34 -1.06 5.85
N GLY A 403 -38.75 -0.72 4.70
CA GLY A 403 -38.57 0.67 4.26
C GLY A 403 -39.87 1.46 4.11
N ASP A 404 -41.01 0.77 3.96
CA ASP A 404 -42.36 1.35 3.88
C ASP A 404 -43.15 1.24 5.21
N ALA A 405 -42.59 0.61 6.25
CA ALA A 405 -43.30 0.38 7.52
C ALA A 405 -43.22 1.62 8.42
N GLU A 406 -44.28 2.43 8.42
CA GLU A 406 -44.34 3.73 9.09
C GLU A 406 -43.85 3.73 10.56
N PRO A 407 -44.22 2.76 11.44
CA PRO A 407 -43.73 2.75 12.82
C PRO A 407 -42.20 2.57 12.93
N LEU A 408 -41.59 1.80 12.02
CA LEU A 408 -40.14 1.64 11.98
C LEU A 408 -39.46 2.89 11.45
N LYS A 409 -40.04 3.54 10.44
CA LYS A 409 -39.50 4.80 9.89
C LYS A 409 -39.46 5.87 10.98
N GLN A 410 -40.55 6.02 11.73
CA GLN A 410 -40.60 6.99 12.83
C GLN A 410 -39.55 6.72 13.92
N ARG A 411 -39.26 5.44 14.19
CA ARG A 411 -38.28 5.03 15.21
C ARG A 411 -36.83 5.18 14.75
N PHE A 412 -36.53 4.88 13.49
CA PHE A 412 -35.15 4.73 13.01
C PHE A 412 -34.72 5.75 11.97
N PHE A 413 -35.62 6.19 11.10
CA PHE A 413 -35.25 6.95 9.90
C PHE A 413 -35.23 8.44 10.18
N ASP A 414 -34.28 9.13 9.51
CA ASP A 414 -34.27 10.59 9.49
C ASP A 414 -35.54 11.12 8.80
N PRO A 415 -36.13 12.25 9.28
CA PRO A 415 -37.32 12.85 8.68
C PRO A 415 -37.26 13.02 7.15
N VAL A 416 -36.08 13.25 6.57
CA VAL A 416 -35.88 13.38 5.11
C VAL A 416 -36.30 12.10 4.35
N TRP A 417 -36.24 10.93 4.98
CA TRP A 417 -36.58 9.64 4.38
C TRP A 417 -38.01 9.15 4.70
N MET A 418 -38.82 9.96 5.39
CA MET A 418 -40.22 9.64 5.66
C MET A 418 -41.09 9.48 4.40
N PRO A 419 -40.89 10.25 3.31
CA PRO A 419 -41.58 9.99 2.06
C PRO A 419 -41.14 8.66 1.43
N LYS A 420 -42.10 7.83 1.00
CA LYS A 420 -41.82 6.56 0.29
C LYS A 420 -40.86 6.75 -0.90
N ARG A 421 -41.05 7.83 -1.65
CA ARG A 421 -40.26 8.13 -2.85
C ARG A 421 -38.76 8.30 -2.56
N GLU A 422 -38.39 8.87 -1.42
CA GLU A 422 -36.98 9.07 -1.07
C GLU A 422 -36.30 7.75 -0.72
N VAL A 423 -37.01 6.86 -0.02
CA VAL A 423 -36.53 5.49 0.25
C VAL A 423 -36.32 4.71 -1.05
N GLU A 424 -37.24 4.80 -2.01
CA GLU A 424 -37.07 4.17 -3.33
C GLU A 424 -35.87 4.75 -4.10
N ARG A 425 -35.67 6.07 -4.07
CA ARG A 425 -34.50 6.72 -4.68
C ARG A 425 -33.20 6.22 -4.07
N LEU A 426 -33.13 6.12 -2.74
CA LEU A 426 -31.98 5.57 -2.04
C LEU A 426 -31.69 4.13 -2.47
N ARG A 427 -32.70 3.25 -2.45
CA ARG A 427 -32.57 1.85 -2.88
C ARG A 427 -32.08 1.73 -4.33
N ASN A 428 -32.57 2.59 -5.22
CA ASN A 428 -32.12 2.63 -6.61
C ASN A 428 -30.67 3.08 -6.74
N ARG A 429 -30.24 4.10 -6.00
CA ARG A 429 -28.84 4.55 -5.98
C ARG A 429 -27.92 3.48 -5.38
N LEU A 430 -28.31 2.82 -4.29
CA LEU A 430 -27.58 1.69 -3.71
C LEU A 430 -27.43 0.54 -4.72
N SER A 431 -28.51 0.20 -5.42
CA SER A 431 -28.49 -0.82 -6.48
C SER A 431 -27.53 -0.45 -7.62
N GLN A 432 -27.44 0.82 -7.99
CA GLN A 432 -26.46 1.30 -8.97
C GLN A 432 -25.02 1.22 -8.42
N GLU A 433 -24.79 1.63 -7.18
CA GLU A 433 -23.48 1.52 -6.53
C GLU A 433 -23.00 0.07 -6.45
N TYR A 434 -23.85 -0.89 -6.09
CA TYR A 434 -23.44 -2.30 -6.04
C TYR A 434 -23.01 -2.82 -7.42
N ARG A 435 -23.74 -2.45 -8.48
CA ARG A 435 -23.37 -2.82 -9.86
C ARG A 435 -22.04 -2.16 -10.27
N LEU A 436 -21.89 -0.87 -10.02
CA LEU A 436 -20.63 -0.15 -10.29
C LEU A 436 -19.46 -0.79 -9.52
N HIS A 437 -19.70 -1.15 -8.26
CA HIS A 437 -18.71 -1.78 -7.42
C HIS A 437 -18.28 -3.14 -7.96
N HIS A 438 -19.24 -4.03 -8.21
CA HIS A 438 -18.99 -5.38 -8.68
C HIS A 438 -18.30 -5.42 -10.04
N TYR A 439 -18.75 -4.62 -11.02
CA TYR A 439 -18.26 -4.71 -12.39
C TYR A 439 -17.00 -3.89 -12.66
N PHE A 440 -16.77 -2.78 -11.94
CA PHE A 440 -15.71 -1.83 -12.31
C PHE A 440 -14.82 -1.42 -11.14
N LEU A 441 -15.39 -1.04 -10.00
CA LEU A 441 -14.59 -0.44 -8.93
C LEU A 441 -13.76 -1.47 -8.15
N GLU A 442 -14.35 -2.62 -7.82
CA GLU A 442 -13.64 -3.70 -7.13
C GLU A 442 -12.57 -4.34 -8.01
N PRO A 443 -12.83 -4.66 -9.30
CA PRO A 443 -11.80 -5.22 -10.17
C PRO A 443 -10.64 -4.24 -10.38
N ARG A 444 -10.91 -2.92 -10.49
CA ARG A 444 -9.84 -1.91 -10.51
C ARG A 444 -9.02 -1.90 -9.21
N ALA A 445 -9.69 -2.04 -8.07
CA ALA A 445 -9.02 -2.07 -6.77
C ALA A 445 -8.15 -3.33 -6.63
N ILE A 446 -8.64 -4.49 -7.09
CA ILE A 446 -7.87 -5.74 -7.18
C ILE A 446 -6.65 -5.57 -8.08
N PHE A 447 -6.84 -5.07 -9.30
CA PHE A 447 -5.77 -4.83 -10.28
C PHE A 447 -4.67 -3.91 -9.72
N THR A 448 -5.07 -2.86 -9.00
CA THR A 448 -4.14 -1.90 -8.37
C THR A 448 -3.62 -2.32 -6.99
N SER A 449 -3.93 -3.53 -6.52
CA SER A 449 -3.55 -4.06 -5.20
C SER A 449 -3.96 -3.14 -4.03
N ARG A 450 -5.20 -2.65 -4.08
CA ARG A 450 -5.77 -1.76 -3.06
C ARG A 450 -7.06 -2.31 -2.49
N TYR A 451 -7.26 -2.06 -1.20
CA TYR A 451 -8.56 -2.17 -0.56
C TYR A 451 -9.16 -0.79 -0.36
N ARG A 452 -10.47 -0.68 -0.55
CA ARG A 452 -11.25 0.52 -0.28
C ARG A 452 -11.97 0.36 1.05
N LEU A 453 -11.60 1.18 2.02
CA LEU A 453 -12.12 1.11 3.38
C LEU A 453 -13.02 2.30 3.68
N LEU A 454 -13.97 2.10 4.59
CA LEU A 454 -14.68 3.18 5.26
C LEU A 454 -13.91 3.56 6.54
N CYS A 455 -13.66 4.85 6.75
CA CYS A 455 -13.03 5.38 7.94
C CYS A 455 -13.81 6.59 8.46
N ILE A 456 -13.47 7.03 9.67
CA ILE A 456 -14.02 8.23 10.29
C ILE A 456 -12.91 9.27 10.37
N GLU A 457 -13.13 10.40 9.70
CA GLU A 457 -12.20 11.53 9.70
C GLU A 457 -13.00 12.80 9.98
N ALA A 458 -12.56 13.59 10.97
CA ALA A 458 -13.26 14.80 11.41
C ALA A 458 -14.76 14.57 11.72
N GLY A 459 -15.10 13.41 12.30
CA GLY A 459 -16.48 13.06 12.66
C GLY A 459 -17.37 12.62 11.49
N GLN A 460 -16.83 12.51 10.27
CA GLN A 460 -17.56 12.10 9.08
C GLN A 460 -17.07 10.76 8.54
N ILE A 461 -17.95 10.00 7.89
CA ILE A 461 -17.59 8.77 7.19
C ILE A 461 -16.95 9.13 5.86
N ARG A 462 -15.72 8.65 5.66
CA ARG A 462 -14.93 8.83 4.44
C ARG A 462 -14.50 7.50 3.85
N ARG A 463 -14.04 7.56 2.60
CA ARG A 463 -13.40 6.44 1.91
C ARG A 463 -11.90 6.67 1.91
N THR A 464 -11.16 5.68 2.40
CA THR A 464 -9.71 5.64 2.29
C THR A 464 -9.26 4.39 1.53
N THR A 465 -8.00 4.37 1.11
CA THR A 465 -7.43 3.21 0.43
C THR A 465 -6.16 2.77 1.13
N ILE A 466 -6.03 1.47 1.32
CA ILE A 466 -4.80 0.86 1.81
C ILE A 466 -4.22 -0.06 0.75
N TYR A 467 -2.88 -0.17 0.73
CA TYR A 467 -2.18 -1.15 -0.08
C TYR A 467 -2.08 -2.48 0.67
N ALA A 468 -2.34 -3.57 -0.04
CA ALA A 468 -2.08 -4.95 0.37
C ALA A 468 -2.10 -5.85 -0.87
N SER A 469 -1.38 -6.98 -0.82
CA SER A 469 -1.35 -7.92 -1.94
C SER A 469 -2.75 -8.46 -2.26
N ARG A 470 -3.10 -8.48 -3.55
CA ARG A 470 -4.41 -8.92 -4.07
C ARG A 470 -4.26 -10.00 -5.14
N THR A 471 -3.12 -10.69 -5.18
CA THR A 471 -2.78 -11.66 -6.24
C THR A 471 -3.79 -12.79 -6.32
N GLU A 472 -4.21 -13.36 -5.20
CA GLU A 472 -5.20 -14.43 -5.17
C GLU A 472 -6.58 -13.94 -5.66
N ALA A 473 -7.01 -12.77 -5.18
CA ALA A 473 -8.27 -12.15 -5.60
C ALA A 473 -8.31 -11.85 -7.11
N LEU A 474 -7.17 -11.46 -7.71
CA LEU A 474 -7.05 -11.24 -9.15
C LEU A 474 -7.26 -12.54 -9.93
N GLY A 475 -6.69 -13.66 -9.45
CA GLY A 475 -6.85 -14.97 -10.07
C GLY A 475 -8.27 -15.56 -9.96
N GLN A 476 -9.08 -15.08 -9.01
CA GLN A 476 -10.47 -15.52 -8.81
C GLN A 476 -11.50 -14.70 -9.61
N LEU A 477 -11.09 -13.61 -10.27
CA LEU A 477 -12.00 -12.80 -11.09
C LEU A 477 -12.47 -13.59 -12.32
N THR A 478 -13.77 -13.51 -12.60
CA THR A 478 -14.40 -14.13 -13.77
C THR A 478 -15.36 -13.15 -14.45
N GLY A 479 -15.78 -13.44 -15.69
CA GLY A 479 -16.80 -12.67 -16.41
C GLY A 479 -16.41 -11.22 -16.71
N ILE A 480 -17.38 -10.30 -16.58
CA ILE A 480 -17.22 -8.86 -16.83
C ILE A 480 -16.11 -8.24 -15.94
N PRO A 481 -16.05 -8.53 -14.63
CA PRO A 481 -14.93 -8.10 -13.77
C PRO A 481 -13.54 -8.41 -14.33
N TYR A 482 -13.33 -9.65 -14.79
CA TYR A 482 -12.06 -10.08 -15.37
C TYR A 482 -11.76 -9.37 -16.69
N LEU A 483 -12.75 -9.29 -17.59
CA LEU A 483 -12.63 -8.56 -18.85
C LEU A 483 -12.24 -7.09 -18.62
N TYR A 484 -12.80 -6.46 -17.59
CA TYR A 484 -12.45 -5.10 -17.23
C TYR A 484 -10.99 -4.97 -16.78
N THR A 485 -10.45 -5.94 -16.04
CA THR A 485 -9.01 -5.93 -15.69
C THR A 485 -8.10 -6.10 -16.92
N LEU A 486 -8.50 -6.93 -17.89
CA LEU A 486 -7.78 -7.04 -19.17
C LEU A 486 -7.83 -5.74 -19.98
N LEU A 487 -8.96 -5.01 -19.93
CA LEU A 487 -9.08 -3.71 -20.57
C LEU A 487 -8.14 -2.68 -19.94
N LEU A 488 -8.00 -2.69 -18.61
CA LEU A 488 -7.03 -1.84 -17.91
C LEU A 488 -5.59 -2.18 -18.30
N GLU A 489 -5.25 -3.47 -18.35
CA GLU A 489 -3.92 -3.92 -18.81
C GLU A 489 -3.64 -3.52 -20.26
N PHE A 490 -4.62 -3.68 -21.15
CA PHE A 490 -4.54 -3.22 -22.53
C PHE A 490 -4.40 -1.71 -22.63
N GLN A 491 -5.15 -0.94 -21.83
CA GLN A 491 -5.03 0.51 -21.76
C GLN A 491 -3.61 0.92 -21.36
N ASP A 492 -3.02 0.28 -20.35
CA ASP A 492 -1.66 0.57 -19.89
C ASP A 492 -0.60 0.22 -20.94
N ALA A 493 -0.84 -0.81 -21.77
CA ALA A 493 0.03 -1.16 -22.90
C ALA A 493 -0.08 -0.19 -24.09
N VAL A 494 -1.29 0.31 -24.39
CA VAL A 494 -1.57 1.15 -25.56
C VAL A 494 -1.29 2.64 -25.31
N THR A 495 -1.55 3.12 -24.09
CA THR A 495 -1.33 4.52 -23.71
C THR A 495 0.05 5.06 -24.11
N PRO A 496 1.18 4.39 -23.81
CA PRO A 496 2.49 4.90 -24.21
C PRO A 496 2.68 4.93 -25.72
N VAL A 497 2.12 3.98 -26.46
CA VAL A 497 2.20 3.92 -27.93
C VAL A 497 1.46 5.10 -28.56
N VAL A 498 0.23 5.37 -28.11
CA VAL A 498 -0.58 6.50 -28.59
C VAL A 498 0.11 7.82 -28.29
N GLN A 499 0.64 8.00 -27.06
CA GLN A 499 1.39 9.19 -26.69
C GLN A 499 2.64 9.39 -27.56
N ALA A 500 3.36 8.30 -27.89
CA ALA A 500 4.53 8.36 -28.75
C ALA A 500 4.17 8.78 -30.19
N VAL A 501 3.07 8.27 -30.75
CA VAL A 501 2.56 8.65 -32.07
C VAL A 501 2.15 10.13 -32.08
N LEU A 502 1.39 10.57 -31.08
CA LEU A 502 0.96 11.98 -30.97
C LEU A 502 2.17 12.91 -30.85
N ALA A 503 3.17 12.54 -30.04
CA ALA A 503 4.41 13.30 -29.89
C ALA A 503 5.25 13.32 -31.17
N TYR A 504 5.22 12.25 -31.97
CA TYR A 504 5.87 12.22 -33.29
C TYR A 504 5.17 13.15 -34.28
N VAL A 505 3.84 13.09 -34.38
CA VAL A 505 3.04 13.99 -35.23
C VAL A 505 3.24 15.45 -34.81
N GLY A 506 3.21 15.74 -33.51
CA GLY A 506 3.46 17.07 -32.97
C GLY A 506 4.85 17.61 -33.34
N ARG A 507 5.90 16.78 -33.26
CA ARG A 507 7.25 17.16 -33.72
C ARG A 507 7.31 17.40 -35.23
N GLY A 508 6.62 16.58 -36.03
CA GLY A 508 6.51 16.77 -37.47
C GLY A 508 5.79 18.08 -37.83
N MET A 509 4.70 18.39 -37.14
CA MET A 509 3.95 19.63 -37.35
C MET A 509 4.75 20.86 -36.92
N ALA A 510 5.43 20.81 -35.78
CA ALA A 510 6.35 21.85 -35.32
C ALA A 510 7.52 22.06 -36.30
N TYR A 511 8.05 20.98 -36.88
CA TYR A 511 9.09 21.05 -37.92
C TYR A 511 8.57 21.75 -39.18
N ILE A 512 7.39 21.40 -39.68
CA ILE A 512 6.80 22.04 -40.86
C ILE A 512 6.59 23.53 -40.59
N LEU A 513 6.03 23.88 -39.44
CA LEU A 513 5.74 25.27 -39.09
C LEU A 513 7.02 26.12 -38.97
N THR A 514 8.05 25.60 -38.29
CA THR A 514 9.30 26.35 -38.04
C THR A 514 10.26 26.35 -39.23
N ARG A 515 10.44 25.21 -39.90
CA ARG A 515 11.47 25.05 -40.94
C ARG A 515 10.97 25.23 -42.36
N VAL A 516 9.73 24.83 -42.66
CA VAL A 516 9.18 24.95 -44.01
C VAL A 516 8.51 26.30 -44.17
N ILE A 517 7.55 26.61 -43.29
CA ILE A 517 6.80 27.88 -43.35
C ILE A 517 7.67 29.05 -42.88
N GLY A 518 8.40 28.88 -41.77
CA GLY A 518 9.32 29.91 -41.27
C GLY A 518 10.45 30.29 -42.25
N ARG A 519 11.01 29.33 -43.00
CA ARG A 519 11.98 29.65 -44.09
C ARG A 519 11.31 30.30 -45.29
N GLY A 520 10.09 29.88 -45.65
CA GLY A 520 9.33 30.50 -46.73
C GLY A 520 9.06 31.98 -46.48
N LEU A 521 8.56 32.32 -45.28
CA LEU A 521 8.37 33.71 -44.86
C LEU A 521 9.68 34.50 -44.78
N GLY A 522 10.77 33.88 -44.29
CA GLY A 522 12.09 34.52 -44.22
C GLY A 522 12.70 34.82 -45.60
N LEU A 523 12.45 33.99 -46.61
CA LEU A 523 12.89 34.23 -47.99
C LEU A 523 12.07 35.32 -48.67
N VAL A 524 10.75 35.35 -48.47
CA VAL A 524 9.88 36.43 -48.97
C VAL A 524 10.25 37.77 -48.32
N GLY A 525 10.48 37.78 -47.00
CA GLY A 525 10.95 38.97 -46.28
C GLY A 525 12.30 39.49 -46.80
N ARG A 526 13.26 38.60 -47.09
CA ARG A 526 14.54 38.99 -47.72
C ARG A 526 14.37 39.51 -49.14
N GLY A 527 13.48 38.91 -49.93
CA GLY A 527 13.18 39.38 -51.30
C GLY A 527 12.57 40.79 -51.31
N ILE A 528 11.68 41.09 -50.37
CA ILE A 528 11.08 42.43 -50.20
C ILE A 528 12.15 43.44 -49.79
N ILE A 529 13.02 43.11 -48.83
CA ILE A 529 14.10 44.00 -48.37
C ILE A 529 15.12 44.27 -49.49
N GLN A 530 15.45 43.26 -50.30
CA GLN A 530 16.34 43.45 -51.46
C GLN A 530 15.68 44.28 -52.57
N GLY A 531 14.38 44.10 -52.84
CA GLY A 531 13.64 44.89 -53.83
C GLY A 531 13.46 46.37 -53.43
N VAL A 532 13.27 46.64 -52.14
CA VAL A 532 13.20 48.02 -51.61
C VAL A 532 14.58 48.68 -51.61
N GLY A 533 15.66 47.92 -51.38
CA GLY A 533 17.04 48.42 -51.44
C GLY A 533 17.49 48.86 -52.84
N SER A 534 17.06 48.16 -53.88
CA SER A 534 17.37 48.54 -55.28
C SER A 534 16.58 49.78 -55.76
N ALA A 535 15.40 50.05 -55.21
CA ALA A 535 14.60 51.22 -55.58
C ALA A 535 15.16 52.55 -55.04
N PHE A 536 16.11 52.51 -54.08
CA PHE A 536 16.72 53.71 -53.49
C PHE A 536 18.08 54.09 -54.08
N GLN A 537 18.67 53.28 -54.96
CA GLN A 537 19.98 53.57 -55.57
C GLN A 537 19.90 54.35 -56.90
N GLU A 538 18.72 54.54 -57.48
CA GLU A 538 18.53 55.39 -58.67
C GLU A 538 17.95 56.77 -58.31
N ARG A 539 18.78 57.67 -57.78
CA ARG A 539 18.56 59.12 -57.94
C ARG A 539 19.88 59.82 -58.32
N PRO A 540 19.91 60.59 -59.42
CA PRO A 540 21.14 61.21 -59.92
C PRO A 540 21.58 62.38 -59.04
N ALA A 541 22.89 62.53 -58.92
CA ALA A 541 23.57 63.67 -58.32
C ALA A 541 23.20 64.98 -59.03
N ASP A 542 22.73 65.97 -58.27
CA ASP A 542 22.51 67.32 -58.78
C ASP A 542 23.63 68.28 -58.35
N ARG A 543 23.90 69.22 -59.25
CA ARG A 543 25.08 70.08 -59.38
C ARG A 543 24.92 71.42 -58.63
N ARG A 544 26.06 71.82 -58.05
CA ARG A 544 26.72 73.16 -58.06
C ARG A 544 26.07 74.39 -57.40
N SER A 545 27.04 75.13 -56.82
CA SER A 545 27.21 76.57 -56.59
C SER A 545 26.41 77.24 -55.48
#